data_AF-A0A0C3BR68-F1
#
_entry.id   AF-A0A0C3BR68-F1
#
_cell.length_a   1.000
_cell.length_b   1.000
_cell.length_c   1.000
_cell.angle_alpha   90.00
_cell.angle_beta   90.00
_cell.angle_gamma   90.00
#
_symmetry.space_group_name_H-M   'P 1'
#
loop_
_entity.id
_entity.type
_entity.pdbx_description
1 polymer ?
#
loop_
_entity_poly.entity_id
_entity_poly.type
_entity_poly.pdbx_seq_one_letter_code
_entity_poly.pdbx_strand_id
1 'polypeptide(L)'
;MIQTPEDSEEQRDFATLYEEGEHFPAHLHTHMSDDLLEDWVQSYKDSNSFRAAWNDERSSEEAWVQGYRFVKDQDGLLYFRDADYCPRLCVPEKFRKQLLVIAHESASETAHMG
;
A
#
# COMPACT_ATOMS: atom_id res chain seq x y z
N MET A 1 27.26 44.27 -38.03
CA MET A 1 25.82 44.40 -37.74
C MET A 1 25.38 43.05 -37.20
N ILE A 2 25.42 42.88 -35.88
CA ILE A 2 25.04 41.65 -35.18
C ILE A 2 24.26 42.12 -33.95
N GLN A 3 22.97 41.81 -33.90
CA GLN A 3 22.14 41.92 -32.71
C GLN A 3 21.42 40.57 -32.56
N THR A 4 21.72 39.89 -31.47
CA THR A 4 21.06 38.68 -30.98
C THR A 4 19.77 39.08 -30.25
N PRO A 5 18.63 38.42 -30.49
CA PRO A 5 17.40 38.73 -29.77
C PRO A 5 17.38 38.07 -28.39
N GLU A 6 16.78 38.83 -27.48
CA GLU A 6 16.66 38.68 -26.04
C GLU A 6 15.91 37.41 -25.60
N ASP A 7 16.42 36.79 -24.53
CA ASP A 7 15.78 35.76 -23.74
C ASP A 7 14.45 36.27 -23.16
N SER A 8 13.33 35.68 -23.60
CA SER A 8 12.05 35.77 -22.91
C SER A 8 11.78 34.44 -22.21
N GLU A 9 12.28 34.31 -20.98
CA GLU A 9 11.90 33.22 -20.08
C GLU A 9 10.44 33.41 -19.66
N GLU A 10 9.57 32.67 -20.35
CA GLU A 10 8.17 32.51 -20.01
C GLU A 10 8.08 31.73 -18.70
N GLN A 11 7.97 32.45 -17.59
CA GLN A 11 7.70 31.92 -16.26
C GLN A 11 6.38 31.15 -16.30
N ARG A 12 6.46 29.85 -16.57
CA ARG A 12 5.34 28.93 -16.42
C ARG A 12 4.97 28.88 -14.94
N ASP A 13 3.80 29.42 -14.66
CA ASP A 13 3.15 29.40 -13.37
C ASP A 13 3.02 27.95 -12.87
N PHE A 14 3.74 27.63 -11.81
CA PHE A 14 3.74 26.31 -11.18
C PHE A 14 2.37 25.95 -10.58
N ALA A 15 1.48 26.93 -10.37
CA ALA A 15 0.15 26.69 -9.83
C ALA A 15 -0.78 25.99 -10.83
N THR A 16 -0.54 26.14 -12.14
CA THR A 16 -1.44 25.61 -13.18
C THR A 16 -1.23 24.11 -13.48
N LEU A 17 -0.20 23.48 -12.92
CA LEU A 17 0.07 22.04 -13.07
C LEU A 17 -0.77 21.15 -12.13
N TYR A 18 -1.46 21.72 -11.14
CA TYR A 18 -2.19 20.96 -10.11
C TYR A 18 -3.66 20.70 -10.44
N GLU A 19 -4.25 21.36 -11.45
CA GLU A 19 -5.69 21.27 -11.70
C GLU A 19 -6.13 20.20 -12.71
N GLU A 20 -5.20 19.55 -13.44
CA GLU A 20 -5.54 18.58 -14.51
C GLU A 20 -4.77 17.25 -14.45
N GLY A 21 -4.30 16.84 -13.26
CA GLY A 21 -3.78 15.50 -13.06
C GLY A 21 -4.87 14.57 -12.52
N GLU A 22 -5.21 13.50 -13.24
CA GLU A 22 -5.78 12.32 -12.60
C GLU A 22 -4.84 11.97 -11.42
N HIS A 23 -5.31 12.23 -10.20
CA HIS A 23 -4.53 12.04 -8.99
C HIS A 23 -4.46 10.55 -8.74
N PHE A 24 -3.62 9.83 -9.50
CA PHE A 24 -3.28 8.46 -9.20
C PHE A 24 -2.72 8.47 -7.77
N PRO A 25 -3.36 7.80 -6.81
CA PRO A 25 -2.82 7.75 -5.47
C PRO A 25 -1.40 7.20 -5.59
N ALA A 26 -0.43 7.88 -4.97
CA ALA A 26 0.94 7.42 -4.99
C ALA A 26 0.98 5.96 -4.52
N HIS A 27 1.25 5.03 -5.45
CA HIS A 27 1.33 3.62 -5.15
C HIS A 27 2.73 3.37 -4.61
N LEU A 28 2.88 3.33 -3.28
CA LEU A 28 4.12 2.93 -2.64
C LEU A 28 4.40 1.47 -3.02
N HIS A 29 5.44 1.24 -3.81
CA HIS A 29 5.90 -0.11 -4.10
C HIS A 29 6.65 -0.64 -2.87
N THR A 30 5.93 -1.33 -1.99
CA THR A 30 6.51 -1.99 -0.82
C THR A 30 6.94 -3.40 -1.21
N HIS A 31 8.23 -3.71 -1.03
CA HIS A 31 8.77 -5.04 -1.24
C HIS A 31 9.13 -5.67 0.11
N MET A 32 8.73 -6.92 0.32
CA MET A 32 9.06 -7.73 1.49
C MET A 32 10.19 -8.70 1.11
N SER A 33 11.17 -8.95 1.97
CA SER A 33 12.18 -9.98 1.69
C SER A 33 11.52 -11.36 1.65
N ASP A 34 11.99 -12.27 0.78
CA ASP A 34 11.43 -13.62 0.61
C ASP A 34 11.27 -14.37 1.95
N ASP A 35 12.30 -14.35 2.79
CA ASP A 35 12.26 -14.98 4.13
C ASP A 35 11.13 -14.44 5.01
N LEU A 36 10.88 -13.13 4.92
CA LEU A 36 9.83 -12.47 5.70
C LEU A 36 8.45 -12.77 5.10
N LEU A 37 8.34 -12.82 3.77
CA LEU A 37 7.11 -13.17 3.08
C LEU A 37 6.67 -14.59 3.41
N GLU A 38 7.60 -15.56 3.35
CA GLU A 38 7.33 -16.95 3.71
C GLU A 38 6.83 -17.06 5.17
N ASP A 39 7.52 -16.41 6.11
CA ASP A 39 7.14 -16.41 7.52
C ASP A 39 5.80 -15.69 7.77
N TRP A 40 5.51 -14.65 6.98
CA TRP A 40 4.25 -13.92 7.03
C TRP A 40 3.08 -14.77 6.57
N VAL A 41 3.22 -15.42 5.41
CA VAL A 41 2.20 -16.30 4.85
C VAL A 41 1.96 -17.51 5.75
N GLN A 42 3.04 -18.10 6.29
CA GLN A 42 2.93 -19.20 7.25
C GLN A 42 2.17 -18.76 8.51
N SER A 43 2.40 -17.54 8.98
CA SER A 43 1.69 -16.99 10.13
C SER A 43 0.18 -16.81 9.91
N TYR A 44 -0.33 -16.65 8.67
CA TYR A 44 -1.77 -16.69 8.42
C TYR A 44 -2.36 -18.08 8.65
N LYS A 45 -1.64 -19.12 8.21
CA LYS A 45 -2.06 -20.52 8.39
C LYS A 45 -2.10 -20.87 9.87
N ASP A 46 -1.18 -20.33 10.66
CA ASP A 46 -1.09 -20.60 12.10
C ASP A 46 -1.97 -19.67 12.94
N SER A 47 -2.38 -18.50 12.42
CA SER A 47 -3.22 -17.52 13.10
C SER A 47 -4.65 -18.00 13.36
N ASN A 48 -5.14 -17.85 14.60
CA ASN A 48 -6.55 -18.10 14.90
C ASN A 48 -7.50 -17.12 14.19
N SER A 49 -7.05 -15.89 13.93
CA SER A 49 -7.88 -14.82 13.37
C SER A 49 -7.99 -14.91 11.85
N PHE A 50 -6.93 -15.36 11.18
CA PHE A 50 -6.84 -15.32 9.72
C PHE A 50 -6.89 -16.68 9.04
N ARG A 51 -6.67 -17.79 9.75
CA ARG A 51 -6.68 -19.14 9.15
C ARG A 51 -7.95 -19.46 8.38
N ALA A 52 -9.11 -19.09 8.92
CA ALA A 52 -10.39 -19.32 8.25
C ALA A 52 -10.48 -18.53 6.93
N ALA A 53 -10.16 -17.23 6.98
CA ALA A 53 -10.19 -16.36 5.79
C ALA A 53 -9.15 -16.77 4.74
N TRP A 54 -7.96 -17.20 5.17
CA TRP A 54 -6.87 -17.61 4.28
C TRP A 54 -7.19 -18.90 3.52
N ASN A 55 -7.85 -19.87 4.18
CA ASN A 55 -8.29 -21.13 3.56
C ASN A 55 -9.58 -20.99 2.73
N ASP A 56 -10.28 -19.86 2.80
CA ASP A 56 -11.51 -19.65 2.05
C ASP A 56 -11.20 -19.44 0.57
N GLU A 57 -11.80 -20.22 -0.32
CA GLU A 57 -11.61 -20.10 -1.77
C GLU A 57 -12.06 -18.74 -2.30
N ARG A 58 -13.05 -18.10 -1.66
CA ARG A 58 -13.52 -16.75 -2.03
C ARG A 58 -12.46 -15.68 -1.80
N SER A 59 -11.40 -16.00 -1.06
CA SER A 59 -10.26 -15.09 -0.89
C SER A 59 -9.23 -15.18 -2.02
N SER A 60 -9.34 -16.08 -3.00
CA SER A 60 -8.40 -16.09 -4.12
C SER A 60 -8.48 -14.82 -4.94
N GLU A 61 -7.36 -14.38 -5.52
CA GLU A 61 -7.27 -13.20 -6.39
C GLU A 61 -8.31 -13.22 -7.53
N GLU A 62 -8.53 -14.39 -8.12
CA GLU A 62 -9.44 -14.62 -9.25
C GLU A 62 -10.92 -14.63 -8.85
N ALA A 63 -11.21 -14.83 -7.55
CA ALA A 63 -12.57 -14.93 -7.04
C ALA A 63 -13.08 -13.57 -6.58
N TRP A 64 -13.63 -12.78 -7.50
CA TRP A 64 -14.42 -11.62 -7.10
C TRP A 64 -15.79 -12.08 -6.60
N VAL A 65 -16.01 -12.02 -5.27
CA VAL A 65 -17.29 -12.38 -4.63
C VAL A 65 -17.90 -11.16 -3.97
N GLN A 66 -19.10 -10.77 -4.42
CA GLN A 66 -19.82 -9.64 -3.84
C GLN A 66 -20.09 -9.86 -2.34
N GLY A 67 -19.76 -8.86 -1.52
CA GLY A 67 -19.94 -8.90 -0.07
C GLY A 67 -18.85 -9.64 0.71
N TYR A 68 -17.90 -10.31 0.03
CA TYR A 68 -16.72 -10.87 0.67
C TYR A 68 -15.62 -9.81 0.79
N ARG A 69 -14.94 -9.78 1.93
CA ARG A 69 -14.01 -8.68 2.29
C ARG A 69 -12.55 -9.10 2.35
N PHE A 70 -12.22 -10.38 2.23
CA PHE A 70 -10.84 -10.84 2.26
C PHE A 70 -10.35 -11.23 0.86
N VAL A 71 -9.13 -10.86 0.51
CA VAL A 71 -8.53 -11.15 -0.81
C VAL A 71 -7.05 -11.47 -0.63
N LYS A 72 -6.56 -12.47 -1.35
CA LYS A 72 -5.16 -12.85 -1.46
C LYS A 72 -4.59 -12.29 -2.75
N ASP A 73 -3.37 -11.79 -2.70
CA ASP A 73 -2.61 -11.45 -3.90
C ASP A 73 -1.78 -12.65 -4.40
N GLN A 74 -0.97 -12.41 -5.42
CA GLN A 74 -0.08 -13.38 -6.07
C GLN A 74 0.99 -13.92 -5.13
N ASP A 75 1.40 -13.13 -4.14
CA ASP A 75 2.39 -13.47 -3.13
C ASP A 75 1.76 -14.21 -1.92
N GLY A 76 0.44 -14.40 -1.94
CA GLY A 76 -0.31 -15.07 -0.87
C GLY A 76 -0.57 -14.20 0.36
N LEU A 77 -0.34 -12.88 0.25
CA LEU A 77 -0.66 -11.91 1.30
C LEU A 77 -2.17 -11.70 1.37
N LEU A 78 -2.71 -11.69 2.59
CA LEU A 78 -4.14 -11.51 2.83
C LEU A 78 -4.46 -10.03 3.10
N TYR A 79 -5.44 -9.50 2.38
CA TYR A 79 -5.95 -8.14 2.54
C TYR A 79 -7.40 -8.14 2.98
N PHE A 80 -7.77 -7.18 3.80
CA PHE A 80 -9.15 -6.88 4.16
C PHE A 80 -9.58 -5.59 3.45
N ARG A 81 -10.74 -5.62 2.79
CA ARG A 81 -11.40 -4.45 2.21
C ARG A 81 -12.22 -3.76 3.28
N ASP A 82 -11.85 -2.52 3.60
CA ASP A 82 -12.58 -1.70 4.56
C ASP A 82 -13.92 -1.18 3.98
N ALA A 83 -14.58 -0.28 4.71
CA ALA A 83 -15.87 0.28 4.31
C ALA A 83 -15.79 1.08 2.99
N ASP A 84 -14.60 1.61 2.69
CA ASP A 84 -14.31 2.39 1.49
C ASP A 84 -13.71 1.51 0.37
N TYR A 85 -13.74 0.19 0.54
CA TYR A 85 -13.15 -0.81 -0.36
C TYR A 85 -11.63 -0.66 -0.53
N CYS A 86 -10.95 0.06 0.35
CA CYS A 86 -9.50 0.14 0.33
C CYS A 86 -8.90 -1.17 0.90
N PRO A 87 -7.98 -1.84 0.18
CA PRO A 87 -7.32 -3.02 0.70
C PRO A 87 -6.33 -2.63 1.81
N ARG A 88 -6.43 -3.32 2.95
CA ARG A 88 -5.52 -3.21 4.09
C ARG A 88 -4.84 -4.54 4.33
N LEU A 89 -3.52 -4.55 4.40
CA LEU A 89 -2.77 -5.77 4.70
C LEU A 89 -3.19 -6.33 6.07
N CYS A 90 -3.56 -7.60 6.12
CA CYS A 90 -3.85 -8.28 7.37
C CYS A 90 -2.53 -8.57 8.09
N VAL A 91 -2.41 -8.14 9.35
CA VAL A 91 -1.18 -8.35 10.12
C VAL A 91 -1.36 -9.54 11.09
N PRO A 92 -0.67 -10.68 10.88
CA PRO A 92 -0.71 -11.82 11.79
C PRO A 92 -0.27 -11.43 13.21
N GLU A 93 -0.82 -12.09 14.23
CA GLU A 93 -0.53 -11.81 15.64
C GLU A 93 0.97 -11.73 15.94
N LYS A 94 1.74 -12.64 15.32
CA LYS A 94 3.20 -12.73 15.45
C LYS A 94 3.92 -11.41 15.19
N PHE A 95 3.47 -10.62 14.21
CA PHE A 95 4.14 -9.40 13.75
C PHE A 95 3.58 -8.12 14.34
N ARG A 96 2.38 -8.15 14.95
CA ARG A 96 1.72 -6.94 15.48
C ARG A 96 2.59 -6.16 16.44
N LYS A 97 3.24 -6.84 17.39
CA LYS A 97 4.10 -6.17 18.38
C LYS A 97 5.29 -5.47 17.72
N GLN A 98 5.97 -6.15 16.80
CA GLN A 98 7.13 -5.58 16.11
C GLN A 98 6.73 -4.36 15.28
N LEU A 99 5.63 -4.43 14.55
CA LEU A 99 5.11 -3.30 13.78
C LEU A 99 4.69 -2.11 14.65
N LEU A 100 4.08 -2.35 15.81
CA LEU A 100 3.74 -1.27 16.74
C LEU A 100 5.00 -0.58 17.29
N VAL A 101 6.05 -1.35 17.58
CA VAL A 101 7.35 -0.79 18.00
C VAL A 101 7.94 0.04 16.87
N ILE A 102 8.02 -0.51 15.65
CA ILE A 102 8.52 0.20 14.48
C ILE A 102 7.74 1.50 14.28
N ALA A 103 6.41 1.45 14.24
CA ALA A 103 5.56 2.61 14.02
C ALA A 103 5.69 3.68 15.13
N HIS A 104 5.91 3.24 16.38
CA HIS A 104 6.14 4.15 17.50
C HIS A 104 7.53 4.79 17.45
N GLU A 105 8.57 4.01 17.14
CA GLU A 105 9.96 4.49 17.08
C GLU A 105 10.25 5.29 15.82
N SER A 106 9.59 4.96 14.69
CA SER A 106 9.67 5.70 13.43
C SER A 106 8.80 6.94 13.42
N ALA A 107 8.13 7.30 14.54
CA ALA A 107 7.25 8.45 14.60
C ALA A 107 7.95 9.76 14.18
N SER A 108 9.27 9.89 14.41
CA SER A 108 10.04 11.04 13.91
C SER A 108 10.34 11.01 12.40
N GLU A 109 10.30 9.85 11.74
CA GLU A 109 10.51 9.70 10.29
C GLU A 109 9.18 9.67 9.51
N THR A 110 8.06 9.32 10.16
CA THR A 110 6.72 9.29 9.55
C THR A 110 5.84 10.51 9.87
N ALA A 111 6.27 11.41 10.77
CA ALA A 111 5.52 12.62 11.18
C ALA A 111 5.87 13.89 10.37
N HIS A 112 6.14 13.75 9.07
CA HIS A 112 6.22 14.89 8.13
C HIS A 112 5.16 14.82 7.02
N MET A 113 4.01 14.23 7.32
CA MET A 113 2.76 14.51 6.61
C MET A 113 1.72 15.01 7.62
N GLY A 114 1.88 16.26 8.03
CA GLY A 114 0.85 17.07 8.67
C GLY A 114 0.55 18.27 7.78
#